data_AF-A0A976CB03-F1
#
_entry.id   AF-A0A976CB03-F1
#
_cell.length_a   1.000
_cell.length_b   1.000
_cell.length_c   1.000
_cell.angle_alpha   90.00
_cell.angle_beta   90.00
_cell.angle_gamma   90.00
#
_symmetry.space_group_name_H-M   'P 1'
#
loop_
_entity.id
_entity.type
_entity.pdbx_description
1 polymer ?
#
loop_
_entity_poly.entity_id
_entity_poly.type
_entity_poly.pdbx_seq_one_letter_code
_entity_poly.pdbx_strand_id
1 'polypeptide(L)'
;MNNIMKQSLTYIALAVAFFLPELASANPIGTTLCNVVTWFTEDVGAGIATLAIIIIGVGALMGKVSWGMAIIVGLGVAVVFGAPQLISLLSAEGSTC
;
A
#
# COMPACT_ATOMS: atom_id res chain seq x y z
N MET A 1 -18.74 -26.43 -41.77
CA MET A 1 -18.05 -25.29 -41.12
C MET A 1 -17.59 -25.70 -39.71
N ASN A 2 -16.93 -26.86 -39.53
CA ASN A 2 -17.21 -27.65 -38.32
C ASN A 2 -16.03 -28.15 -37.48
N ASN A 3 -14.76 -28.02 -37.88
CA ASN A 3 -13.63 -28.53 -37.06
C ASN A 3 -12.42 -27.59 -36.97
N ILE A 4 -12.04 -26.89 -38.04
CA ILE A 4 -10.83 -26.02 -38.05
C ILE A 4 -11.03 -24.77 -37.18
N MET A 5 -12.20 -24.14 -37.25
CA MET A 5 -12.57 -22.98 -36.41
C MET A 5 -12.78 -23.38 -34.94
N LYS A 6 -13.21 -24.62 -34.68
CA LYS A 6 -13.36 -25.13 -33.32
C LYS A 6 -12.01 -25.35 -32.66
N GLN A 7 -11.03 -25.90 -33.39
CA GLN A 7 -9.69 -26.12 -32.84
C GLN A 7 -8.99 -24.81 -32.51
N SER A 8 -9.09 -23.78 -33.36
CA SER A 8 -8.51 -22.45 -33.04
C SER A 8 -9.15 -21.81 -31.81
N LEU A 9 -10.47 -21.96 -31.64
CA LEU A 9 -11.18 -21.51 -30.43
C LEU A 9 -10.75 -22.27 -29.18
N THR A 10 -10.54 -23.59 -29.28
CA THR A 10 -10.09 -24.42 -28.14
C THR A 10 -8.67 -24.05 -27.69
N TYR A 11 -7.74 -23.75 -28.59
CA TYR A 11 -6.38 -23.33 -28.22
C TYR A 11 -6.36 -21.97 -27.51
N ILE A 12 -7.18 -21.02 -27.97
CA ILE A 12 -7.32 -19.71 -27.31
C ILE A 12 -7.95 -19.88 -25.92
N ALA A 13 -8.97 -20.71 -25.79
CA ALA A 13 -9.60 -21.01 -24.50
C ALA A 13 -8.63 -21.69 -23.51
N LEU A 14 -7.77 -22.59 -24.01
CA LEU A 14 -6.74 -23.24 -23.19
C LEU A 14 -5.66 -22.24 -22.76
N ALA A 15 -5.21 -21.34 -23.64
CA ALA A 15 -4.27 -20.28 -23.30
C ALA A 15 -4.83 -19.33 -22.23
N VAL A 16 -6.10 -18.92 -22.36
CA VAL A 16 -6.78 -18.12 -21.34
C VAL A 16 -6.93 -18.89 -20.02
N ALA A 17 -7.16 -20.21 -20.06
CA ALA A 17 -7.27 -21.03 -18.86
C ALA A 17 -6.00 -21.06 -18.00
N PHE A 18 -4.82 -20.89 -18.60
CA PHE A 18 -3.56 -20.74 -17.85
C PHE A 18 -3.40 -19.37 -17.18
N PHE A 19 -4.08 -18.32 -17.67
CA PHE A 19 -4.11 -16.99 -17.05
C PHE A 19 -5.30 -16.78 -16.09
N LEU A 20 -6.26 -17.72 -16.03
CA LEU A 20 -7.37 -17.70 -15.08
C LEU A 20 -6.96 -17.71 -13.60
N PRO A 21 -5.88 -18.40 -13.15
CA PRO A 21 -5.51 -18.41 -11.73
C PRO A 21 -5.18 -17.03 -11.19
N GLU A 22 -4.57 -16.16 -12.02
CA GLU A 22 -4.26 -14.77 -11.66
C GLU A 22 -5.54 -13.94 -11.51
N LEU A 23 -6.50 -14.10 -12.44
CA LEU A 23 -7.80 -13.40 -12.46
C LEU A 23 -8.79 -13.90 -11.39
N ALA A 24 -8.69 -15.17 -11.00
CA ALA A 24 -9.55 -15.80 -9.99
C ALA A 24 -8.94 -15.78 -8.58
N SER A 25 -7.76 -15.17 -8.41
CA SER A 25 -7.15 -15.00 -7.10
C SER A 25 -7.94 -13.95 -6.30
N ALA A 26 -8.97 -14.40 -5.58
CA ALA A 26 -9.35 -13.71 -4.36
C ALA A 26 -8.09 -13.68 -3.50
N ASN A 27 -7.53 -12.50 -3.25
CA ASN A 27 -6.33 -12.31 -2.44
C ASN A 27 -6.75 -11.84 -1.04
N PRO A 28 -7.47 -12.68 -0.25
CA PRO A 28 -8.10 -12.25 1.00
C PRO A 28 -7.08 -11.73 2.00
N ILE A 29 -5.86 -12.30 1.97
CA ILE A 29 -4.74 -11.83 2.79
C ILE A 29 -4.36 -10.40 2.39
N GLY A 30 -4.26 -10.11 1.09
CA GLY A 30 -4.01 -8.75 0.58
C GLY A 30 -5.08 -7.76 1.03
N THR A 31 -6.36 -8.11 0.89
CA THR A 31 -7.47 -7.25 1.34
C THR A 31 -7.46 -6.99 2.84
N THR A 32 -7.19 -8.01 3.66
CA THR A 32 -7.08 -7.82 5.12
C THR A 32 -5.89 -6.95 5.50
N LEU A 33 -4.75 -7.11 4.83
CA LEU A 33 -3.58 -6.28 5.07
C LEU A 33 -3.83 -4.83 4.65
N CYS A 34 -4.48 -4.61 3.50
CA CYS A 34 -4.82 -3.26 3.05
C CYS A 34 -5.75 -2.55 4.04
N ASN A 35 -6.76 -3.25 4.57
CA ASN A 35 -7.63 -2.68 5.62
C ASN A 35 -6.86 -2.29 6.89
N VAL A 36 -5.85 -3.07 7.29
CA VAL A 36 -5.02 -2.70 8.44
C VAL A 36 -4.17 -1.48 8.10
N VAL A 37 -3.60 -1.40 6.90
CA VAL A 37 -2.77 -0.27 6.45
C VAL A 37 -3.60 1.02 6.35
N THR A 38 -4.83 0.98 5.83
CA THR A 38 -5.70 2.16 5.76
C THR A 38 -6.05 2.67 7.16
N TRP A 39 -6.29 1.81 8.14
CA TRP A 39 -6.55 2.25 9.51
C TRP A 39 -5.39 3.06 10.12
N PHE A 40 -4.15 2.72 9.77
CA PHE A 40 -2.97 3.44 10.25
C PHE A 40 -2.60 4.68 9.41
N THR A 41 -3.10 4.80 8.18
CA THR A 41 -2.70 5.86 7.25
C THR A 41 -3.80 6.93 7.07
N GLU A 42 -5.04 6.62 7.43
CA GLU A 42 -6.16 7.55 7.41
C GLU A 42 -6.23 8.42 8.69
N ASP A 43 -7.42 8.87 9.08
CA ASP A 43 -7.64 9.89 10.12
C ASP A 43 -7.03 9.54 11.48
N VAL A 44 -7.04 8.24 11.84
CA VAL A 44 -6.48 7.78 13.12
C VAL A 44 -4.96 7.95 13.15
N GLY A 45 -4.29 7.56 12.06
CA GLY A 45 -2.85 7.75 11.90
C GLY A 45 -2.45 9.20 11.94
N ALA A 46 -3.17 10.04 11.18
CA ALA A 46 -2.94 11.48 11.13
C ALA A 46 -3.13 12.14 12.51
N GLY A 47 -4.14 11.70 13.28
CA GLY A 47 -4.36 12.17 14.65
C GLY A 47 -3.20 11.83 15.59
N ILE A 48 -2.71 10.58 15.56
CA ILE A 48 -1.59 10.14 16.40
C ILE A 48 -0.30 10.85 15.99
N ALA A 49 -0.03 10.99 14.69
CA ALA A 49 1.12 11.72 14.18
C ALA A 49 1.12 13.19 14.62
N THR A 50 -0.05 13.84 14.55
CA THR A 50 -0.21 15.23 15.02
C THR A 50 0.10 15.36 16.52
N LEU A 51 -0.41 14.43 17.33
CA LEU A 51 -0.10 14.36 18.77
C LEU A 51 1.41 14.22 19.02
N ALA A 52 2.09 13.34 18.28
CA ALA A 52 3.53 13.15 18.40
C ALA A 52 4.31 14.44 18.08
N ILE A 53 3.93 15.15 17.01
CA ILE A 53 4.56 16.43 16.63
C ILE A 53 4.30 17.52 17.69
N ILE A 54 3.09 17.58 18.27
CA ILE A 54 2.79 18.53 19.36
C ILE A 54 3.69 18.28 20.57
N ILE A 55 3.85 17.02 20.99
CA ILE A 55 4.69 16.66 22.14
C ILE A 55 6.15 17.07 21.91
N ILE A 56 6.67 16.80 20.71
CA ILE A 56 8.04 17.21 20.32
C ILE A 56 8.15 18.74 20.26
N GLY A 57 7.15 19.43 19.72
CA GLY A 57 7.11 20.89 19.64
C GLY A 57 7.15 21.55 21.01
N VAL A 58 6.34 21.07 21.96
CA VAL A 58 6.37 21.54 23.36
C VAL A 58 7.72 21.20 24.01
N GLY A 59 8.25 20.00 23.78
CA GLY A 59 9.56 19.60 24.30
C GLY A 59 10.73 20.42 23.75
N ALA A 60 10.63 20.90 22.50
CA ALA A 60 11.59 21.80 21.89
C ALA A 60 11.55 23.20 22.53
N LEU A 61 10.35 23.72 22.83
CA LEU A 61 10.21 25.01 23.53
C LEU A 61 10.78 24.98 24.97
N MET A 62 10.74 23.83 25.64
CA MET A 62 11.35 23.65 26.96
C MET A 62 12.88 23.44 26.91
N GLY A 63 13.49 23.40 25.72
CA GLY A 63 14.92 23.15 25.54
C GLY A 63 15.37 21.74 25.93
N LYS A 64 14.43 20.79 26.11
CA LYS A 64 14.72 19.41 26.54
C LYS A 64 14.82 18.42 25.38
N VAL A 65 14.48 18.87 24.17
CA VAL A 65 14.53 18.06 22.95
C VAL A 65 15.69 18.53 22.08
N SER A 66 16.54 17.58 21.68
CA SER A 66 17.60 17.83 20.68
C SER A 66 17.02 17.99 19.29
N TRP A 67 17.59 18.87 18.48
CA TRP A 67 17.29 19.02 17.05
C TRP A 67 17.32 17.68 16.30
N GLY A 68 18.20 16.76 16.69
CA GLY A 68 18.27 15.43 16.09
C GLY A 68 17.01 14.59 16.32
N MET A 69 16.40 14.69 17.51
CA MET A 69 15.18 13.95 17.84
C MET A 69 13.98 14.49 17.05
N ALA A 70 13.90 15.81 16.87
CA ALA A 70 12.84 16.43 16.09
C ALA A 70 12.87 15.98 14.63
N ILE A 71 14.06 15.92 14.03
CA ILE A 71 14.25 15.46 12.65
C ILE A 71 13.86 13.99 12.50
N ILE A 72 14.28 13.11 13.42
CA ILE A 72 13.93 11.69 13.38
C ILE A 72 12.42 11.47 13.42
N VAL A 73 11.70 12.21 14.27
CA VAL A 73 10.24 12.08 14.36
C VAL A 73 9.56 12.62 13.10
N GLY A 74 9.99 13.78 12.59
CA GLY A 74 9.46 14.35 11.36
C GLY A 74 9.68 13.45 10.14
N LEU A 75 10.87 12.85 10.02
CA LEU A 75 11.18 11.88 8.96
C LEU A 75 10.36 10.59 9.11
N GLY A 76 10.17 10.09 10.33
CA GLY A 76 9.36 8.91 10.59
C GLY A 76 7.91 9.10 10.10
N VAL A 77 7.31 10.26 10.41
CA VAL A 77 5.98 10.62 9.89
C VAL A 77 6.00 10.70 8.37
N ALA A 78 6.96 11.42 7.78
CA ALA A 78 7.06 11.55 6.32
C ALA A 78 7.19 10.20 5.59
N VAL A 79 7.92 9.24 6.16
CA VAL A 79 8.08 7.90 5.58
C VAL A 79 6.78 7.09 5.65
N VAL A 80 6.06 7.13 6.78
CA VAL A 80 4.81 6.38 6.96
C VAL A 80 3.74 6.85 5.97
N PHE A 81 3.52 8.17 5.88
CA PHE A 81 2.51 8.72 4.96
C PHE A 81 2.98 8.79 3.50
N GLY A 82 4.29 8.74 3.24
CA GLY A 82 4.86 8.69 1.89
C GLY A 82 4.94 7.29 1.29
N ALA A 83 4.79 6.24 2.11
CA ALA A 83 4.90 4.85 1.67
C ALA A 83 3.95 4.46 0.50
N PRO A 84 2.68 4.88 0.44
CA PRO A 84 1.77 4.50 -0.65
C PRO A 84 2.26 4.92 -2.04
N GLN A 85 2.92 6.08 -2.12
CA GLN A 85 3.48 6.61 -3.36
C GLN A 85 4.68 5.78 -3.82
N LEU A 86 5.52 5.33 -2.88
CA LEU A 86 6.66 4.46 -3.18
C LEU A 86 6.21 3.07 -3.63
N ILE A 87 5.17 2.52 -3.01
CA ILE A 87 4.60 1.22 -3.37
C ILE A 87 3.96 1.29 -4.76
N SER A 88 3.20 2.36 -5.05
CA SER A 88 2.60 2.60 -6.37
C SER A 88 3.62 2.63 -7.50
N LEU A 89 4.82 3.16 -7.25
CA LEU A 89 5.91 3.20 -8.24
C LEU A 89 6.58 1.84 -8.45
N LEU A 90 6.53 0.97 -7.43
CA LEU A 90 7.14 -0.36 -7.47
C LEU A 90 6.19 -1.44 -7.98
N SER A 91 4.88 -1.29 -7.74
CA SER A 91 3.87 -2.20 -8.25
C SER A 91 3.62 -1.90 -9.74
N ALA A 92 4.32 -2.60 -10.63
CA ALA A 92 4.17 -2.46 -12.08
C ALA A 92 2.76 -2.82 -12.59
N GLU A 93 1.89 -3.41 -11.75
CA GLU A 93 0.53 -3.79 -12.09
C GLU A 93 -0.40 -3.54 -10.89
N GLY A 94 -1.03 -2.36 -10.85
CA GLY A 94 -2.37 -2.07 -10.28
C GLY A 94 -2.78 -2.60 -8.89
N SER A 95 -1.87 -3.15 -8.10
CA SER A 95 -2.14 -3.77 -6.81
C SER A 95 -1.58 -2.92 -5.67
N THR A 96 -2.04 -1.67 -5.64
CA THR A 96 -1.95 -0.84 -4.44
C THR A 96 -2.92 -1.40 -3.40
N CYS A 97 -2.46 -1.51 -2.15
CA CYS A 97 -3.25 -0.92 -1.08
C CYS A 97 -3.12 0.61 -1.26
#